data_AF-A0A433UEP7-F1
#
_entry.id   AF-A0A433UEP7-F1
#
_cell.length_a   1.000
_cell.length_b   1.000
_cell.length_c   1.000
_cell.angle_alpha   90.00
_cell.angle_beta   90.00
_cell.angle_gamma   90.00
#
_symmetry.space_group_name_H-M   'P 1'
#
loop_
_entity.id
_entity.type
_entity.pdbx_description
1 polymer ?
#
loop_
_entity_poly.entity_id
_entity_poly.type
_entity_poly.pdbx_seq_one_letter_code
_entity_poly.pdbx_strand_id
1 'polypeptide(L)'
;MIGQLFTTGIGIYQQYPCDDNKWIAEVFFEDESHAQLRGVQGTLATKYGDDLFECVRTVKQDAENLGIRMLSLPNTKFKLYVKRLFVDNAEVWKQIEGVAKELDLEVVSCLPK
;
A
#
# COMPACT_ATOMS: atom_id res chain seq x y z
N MET A 1 -6.31 -24.28 10.79
CA MET A 1 -5.01 -23.60 10.58
C MET A 1 -5.34 -22.37 9.77
N ILE A 2 -5.20 -21.16 10.33
CA ILE A 2 -5.39 -19.93 9.53
C ILE A 2 -4.27 -19.97 8.49
N GLY A 3 -4.60 -19.95 7.20
CA GLY A 3 -3.62 -19.98 6.13
C GLY A 3 -2.68 -18.78 6.21
N GLN A 4 -1.49 -18.89 5.61
CA GLN A 4 -0.57 -17.76 5.60
C GLN A 4 -1.20 -16.62 4.80
N LEU A 5 -1.32 -15.44 5.42
CA LEU A 5 -1.78 -14.24 4.74
C LEU A 5 -0.60 -13.66 3.97
N PHE A 6 -0.84 -13.31 2.70
CA PHE A 6 0.16 -12.67 1.86
C PHE A 6 -0.35 -11.39 1.22
N THR A 7 0.57 -10.47 0.93
CA THR A 7 0.30 -9.25 0.17
C THR A 7 1.37 -9.01 -0.89
N THR A 8 0.98 -8.44 -2.03
CA THR A 8 1.88 -8.10 -3.13
C THR A 8 2.29 -6.63 -3.16
N GLY A 9 1.76 -5.79 -2.26
CA GLY A 9 2.12 -4.37 -2.21
C GLY A 9 1.18 -3.49 -1.38
N ILE A 10 1.49 -2.19 -1.41
CA ILE A 10 0.80 -1.14 -0.65
C ILE A 10 0.12 -0.19 -1.64
N GLY A 11 -1.18 0.02 -1.50
CA GLY A 11 -1.93 1.06 -2.19
C GLY A 11 -1.85 2.38 -1.46
N ILE A 12 -1.73 3.50 -2.19
CA ILE A 12 -1.79 4.85 -1.64
C ILE A 12 -2.89 5.67 -2.31
N TYR A 13 -3.54 6.50 -1.51
CA TYR A 13 -4.57 7.43 -1.95
C TYR A 13 -4.42 8.76 -1.24
N GLN A 14 -4.66 9.86 -1.96
CA GLN A 14 -4.87 11.17 -1.34
C GLN A 14 -6.36 11.44 -1.12
N GLN A 15 -6.68 12.09 0.00
CA GLN A 15 -7.98 12.70 0.27
C GLN A 15 -7.79 14.09 0.85
N TYR A 16 -8.75 14.97 0.55
CA TYR A 16 -8.86 16.31 1.13
C TYR A 16 -10.11 16.39 2.02
N PRO A 17 -10.05 15.92 3.27
CA PRO A 17 -11.07 16.28 4.25
C PRO A 17 -10.94 17.78 4.57
N CYS A 18 -11.90 18.57 4.08
CA CYS A 18 -11.92 20.03 4.18
C CYS A 18 -10.75 20.68 3.41
N ASP A 19 -9.65 21.02 4.10
CA ASP A 19 -8.52 21.81 3.56
C ASP A 19 -7.14 21.15 3.73
N ASP A 20 -7.06 19.97 4.37
CA ASP A 20 -5.79 19.29 4.61
C ASP A 20 -5.55 18.16 3.60
N ASN A 21 -4.36 18.12 2.99
CA ASN A 21 -3.94 16.96 2.21
C ASN A 21 -3.61 15.80 3.14
N LYS A 22 -4.42 14.75 3.13
CA LYS A 22 -4.18 13.52 3.89
C LYS A 22 -3.87 12.36 2.96
N TRP A 23 -2.89 11.56 3.35
CA TRP A 23 -2.54 10.30 2.74
C TRP A 23 -3.22 9.14 3.46
N ILE A 24 -3.62 8.16 2.67
CA ILE A 24 -4.15 6.88 3.12
C ILE A 24 -3.27 5.82 2.47
N ALA A 25 -2.59 5.03 3.29
CA ALA A 25 -1.88 3.84 2.82
C ALA A 25 -2.71 2.61 3.17
N GLU A 26 -2.68 1.60 2.30
CA GLU A 26 -3.56 0.45 2.39
C GLU A 26 -2.87 -0.82 1.87
N VAL A 27 -2.81 -1.87 2.69
CA VAL A 27 -2.34 -3.19 2.30
C VAL A 27 -3.53 -4.10 2.05
N PHE A 28 -3.54 -4.73 0.88
CA PHE A 28 -4.49 -5.78 0.51
C PHE A 28 -3.84 -7.12 0.78
N PHE A 29 -4.51 -7.99 1.53
CA PHE A 29 -3.97 -9.30 1.85
C PHE A 29 -4.98 -10.42 1.58
N GLU A 30 -4.46 -11.57 1.20
CA GLU A 30 -5.21 -12.77 0.87
C GLU A 30 -4.56 -14.01 1.51
N ASP A 31 -5.35 -15.05 1.77
CA ASP A 31 -4.90 -16.37 2.24
C ASP A 31 -4.52 -17.29 1.06
N GLU A 32 -3.48 -18.12 1.21
CA GLU A 32 -3.06 -19.19 0.28
C GLU A 32 -4.19 -20.15 -0.16
N SER A 33 -5.30 -20.20 0.58
CA SER A 33 -6.45 -21.07 0.37
C SER A 33 -7.31 -20.73 -0.87
N HIS A 34 -6.89 -19.81 -1.73
CA HIS A 34 -7.63 -19.38 -2.92
C HIS A 34 -7.50 -20.32 -4.12
N ALA A 35 -8.02 -21.54 -3.95
CA ALA A 35 -8.51 -22.34 -5.06
C ALA A 35 -10.00 -22.72 -4.94
N GLN A 36 -10.62 -22.84 -3.74
CA GLN A 36 -12.00 -23.40 -3.69
C GLN A 36 -13.01 -22.90 -2.63
N LEU A 37 -12.67 -22.30 -1.46
CA LEU A 37 -13.66 -22.27 -0.35
C LEU A 37 -13.65 -21.06 0.63
N ARG A 38 -13.77 -19.80 0.15
CA ARG A 38 -13.89 -18.60 1.01
C ARG A 38 -12.63 -18.31 1.85
N GLY A 39 -11.51 -18.06 1.20
CA GLY A 39 -10.33 -17.54 1.91
C GLY A 39 -10.60 -16.14 2.48
N VAL A 40 -9.77 -15.75 3.45
CA VAL A 40 -9.85 -14.43 4.08
C VAL A 40 -9.22 -13.42 3.13
N GLN A 41 -10.06 -12.54 2.57
CA GLN A 41 -9.62 -11.31 1.93
C GLN A 41 -9.83 -10.16 2.91
N GLY A 42 -8.82 -9.32 3.07
CA GLY A 42 -8.89 -8.20 3.98
C GLY A 42 -8.05 -7.03 3.52
N THR A 43 -8.25 -5.93 4.22
CA THR A 43 -7.61 -4.67 3.88
C THR A 43 -7.22 -3.96 5.16
N LEU A 44 -5.96 -3.53 5.22
CA LEU A 44 -5.39 -2.82 6.35
C LEU A 44 -5.04 -1.40 5.89
N ALA A 45 -5.77 -0.40 6.39
CA ALA A 45 -5.57 0.99 6.01
C ALA A 45 -5.26 1.89 7.20
N THR A 46 -4.39 2.88 7.01
CA THR A 46 -4.28 4.04 7.91
C THR A 46 -5.40 5.01 7.58
N LYS A 47 -6.17 5.45 8.59
CA LYS A 47 -7.35 6.32 8.37
C LYS A 47 -7.01 7.62 7.66
N TYR A 48 -6.02 8.35 8.15
CA TYR A 48 -5.47 9.58 7.56
C TYR A 48 -4.08 9.79 8.16
N GLY A 49 -3.06 10.06 7.34
CA GLY A 49 -1.79 10.58 7.83
C GLY A 49 -1.32 11.76 6.99
N ASP A 50 -0.69 12.71 7.66
CA ASP A 50 -0.15 13.93 7.05
C ASP A 50 1.10 13.64 6.20
N ASP A 51 1.84 12.61 6.59
CA ASP A 51 3.08 12.21 5.97
C ASP A 51 2.91 10.86 5.24
N LEU A 52 3.19 10.85 3.93
CA LEU A 52 3.12 9.66 3.09
C LEU A 52 4.11 8.57 3.55
N PHE A 53 5.33 8.96 3.91
CA PHE A 53 6.35 8.02 4.37
C PHE A 53 5.88 7.33 5.65
N GLU A 54 5.38 8.09 6.63
CA GLU A 54 4.86 7.51 7.86
C GLU A 54 3.67 6.60 7.61
N CYS A 55 2.74 6.99 6.73
CA CYS A 55 1.60 6.14 6.36
C CYS A 55 2.07 4.79 5.82
N VAL A 56 2.96 4.79 4.82
CA VAL A 56 3.44 3.57 4.17
C VAL A 56 4.26 2.73 5.16
N ARG A 57 5.09 3.36 5.99
CA ARG A 57 5.88 2.68 7.03
C ARG A 57 4.99 2.01 8.08
N THR A 58 3.99 2.72 8.60
CA THR A 58 3.06 2.20 9.60
C THR A 58 2.28 1.01 9.06
N VAL A 59 1.68 1.14 7.88
CA VAL A 59 0.92 0.04 7.28
C VAL A 59 1.82 -1.16 6.97
N LYS A 60 3.06 -0.92 6.54
CA LYS A 60 4.05 -1.98 6.34
C LYS A 60 4.35 -2.73 7.64
N GLN A 61 4.63 -1.99 8.71
CA GLN A 61 4.95 -2.55 10.01
C GLN A 61 3.76 -3.27 10.64
N ASP A 62 2.55 -2.73 10.51
CA ASP A 62 1.32 -3.35 11.00
C ASP A 62 1.03 -4.66 10.26
N ALA A 63 1.27 -4.72 8.94
CA ALA A 63 1.16 -5.95 8.18
C ALA A 63 2.14 -7.02 8.68
N GLU A 64 3.41 -6.65 8.92
CA GLU A 64 4.42 -7.56 9.50
C GLU A 64 4.02 -8.03 10.90
N ASN A 65 3.53 -7.13 11.77
CA ASN A 65 3.07 -7.44 13.12
C ASN A 65 1.87 -8.41 13.14
N LEU A 66 1.00 -8.33 12.14
CA LEU A 66 -0.15 -9.22 11.97
C LEU A 66 0.22 -10.56 11.31
N GLY A 67 1.50 -10.77 10.99
CA GLY A 67 1.97 -11.98 10.33
C GLY A 67 1.60 -12.06 8.85
N ILE A 68 1.22 -10.94 8.23
CA ILE A 68 0.98 -10.85 6.79
C ILE A 68 2.35 -10.85 6.12
N ARG A 69 2.65 -11.94 5.41
CA ARG A 69 3.89 -12.05 4.64
C ARG A 69 3.78 -11.16 3.43
N MET A 70 4.60 -10.13 3.40
CA MET A 70 4.86 -9.41 2.17
C MET A 70 5.54 -10.41 1.22
N LEU A 71 4.86 -10.77 0.12
CA LEU A 71 5.39 -11.61 -0.94
C LEU A 71 5.73 -10.75 -2.16
N SER A 72 6.99 -10.80 -2.59
CA SER A 72 7.39 -10.37 -3.92
C SER A 72 7.74 -11.59 -4.75
N LEU A 73 7.47 -11.54 -6.05
CA LEU A 73 7.97 -12.57 -6.96
C LEU A 73 9.51 -12.53 -6.96
N PRO A 74 10.20 -13.65 -7.23
CA PRO A 74 11.65 -13.66 -7.38
C PRO A 74 12.09 -12.57 -8.37
N ASN A 75 13.10 -11.76 -7.98
CA ASN A 75 13.58 -10.59 -8.73
C ASN A 75 12.58 -9.43 -8.90
N THR A 76 11.51 -9.36 -8.11
CA THR A 76 10.61 -8.19 -8.08
C THR A 76 10.64 -7.50 -6.74
N LYS A 77 10.51 -6.17 -6.76
CA LYS A 77 10.35 -5.34 -5.56
C LYS A 77 8.90 -5.33 -5.12
N PHE A 78 8.66 -4.94 -3.87
CA PHE A 78 7.31 -4.64 -3.41
C PHE A 78 6.73 -3.46 -4.16
N LYS A 79 5.46 -3.55 -4.52
CA LYS A 79 4.81 -2.53 -5.32
C LYS A 79 4.12 -1.49 -4.44
N LEU A 80 4.32 -0.22 -4.78
CA LEU A 80 3.59 0.92 -4.25
C LEU A 80 2.60 1.38 -5.32
N TYR A 81 1.33 1.01 -5.15
CA TYR A 81 0.26 1.30 -6.10
C TYR A 81 -0.34 2.68 -5.83
N VAL A 82 -0.15 3.62 -6.75
CA VAL A 82 -0.77 4.95 -6.70
C VAL A 82 -2.18 4.83 -7.27
N LYS A 83 -3.18 4.79 -6.40
CA LYS A 83 -4.56 4.48 -6.80
C LYS A 83 -5.45 5.71 -6.94
N ARG A 84 -5.16 6.78 -6.19
CA ARG A 84 -5.87 8.06 -6.32
C ARG A 84 -4.96 9.19 -5.88
N LEU A 85 -4.85 10.22 -6.70
CA LEU A 85 -4.26 11.51 -6.34
C LEU A 85 -5.35 12.57 -6.40
N PHE A 86 -5.28 13.53 -5.48
CA PHE A 86 -6.14 14.72 -5.52
C PHE A 86 -5.55 15.76 -6.47
N VAL A 87 -4.23 15.98 -6.36
CA VAL A 87 -3.46 16.78 -7.31
C VAL A 87 -2.47 15.88 -8.02
N ASP A 88 -2.59 15.77 -9.33
CA ASP A 88 -1.59 15.13 -10.18
C ASP A 88 -0.56 16.19 -10.63
N ASN A 89 0.52 16.34 -9.87
CA ASN A 89 1.60 17.25 -10.20
C ASN A 89 2.98 16.63 -9.95
N ALA A 90 4.01 17.26 -10.51
CA ALA A 90 5.39 16.78 -10.42
C ALA A 90 5.94 16.74 -8.98
N GLU A 91 5.43 17.56 -8.06
CA GLU A 91 5.88 17.59 -6.66
C GLU A 91 5.39 16.37 -5.89
N VAL A 92 4.11 16.02 -6.04
CA VAL A 92 3.52 14.82 -5.44
C VAL A 92 4.22 13.56 -5.97
N TRP A 93 4.52 13.51 -7.27
CA TRP A 93 5.29 12.40 -7.85
C TRP A 93 6.69 12.29 -7.26
N LYS A 94 7.41 13.40 -7.07
CA LYS A 94 8.72 13.39 -6.40
C LYS A 94 8.65 12.87 -4.97
N GLN A 95 7.59 13.22 -4.24
CA GLN A 95 7.37 12.68 -2.89
C GLN A 95 7.17 11.16 -2.92
N ILE A 96 6.31 10.67 -3.83
CA ILE A 96 6.04 9.23 -3.99
C ILE A 96 7.31 8.47 -4.38
N GLU A 97 8.08 8.98 -5.34
CA GLU A 97 9.35 8.39 -5.77
C GLU A 97 10.39 8.40 -4.64
N GLY A 98 10.44 9.46 -3.84
CA GLY A 98 11.28 9.56 -2.65
C GLY A 98 10.97 8.46 -1.64
N VAL A 99 9.69 8.33 -1.27
CA VAL A 99 9.22 7.30 -0.33
C VAL A 99 9.48 5.90 -0.86
N ALA A 100 9.22 5.67 -2.15
CA ALA A 100 9.46 4.38 -2.77
C ALA A 100 10.96 4.02 -2.77
N LYS A 101 11.84 4.99 -3.04
CA LYS A 101 13.30 4.77 -2.99
C LYS A 101 13.78 4.44 -1.58
N GLU A 102 13.28 5.13 -0.55
CA GLU A 102 13.68 4.88 0.83
C GLU A 102 13.18 3.52 1.37
N LEU A 103 12.00 3.08 0.95
CA LEU A 103 11.39 1.83 1.39
C LEU A 103 11.68 0.63 0.46
N ASP A 104 12.52 0.84 -0.56
CA ASP A 104 12.86 -0.12 -1.62
C ASP A 104 11.63 -0.70 -2.35
N LEU A 105 10.70 0.18 -2.72
CA LEU A 105 9.46 -0.13 -3.41
C LEU A 105 9.52 0.26 -4.89
N GLU A 106 8.74 -0.43 -5.72
CA GLU A 106 8.48 -0.12 -7.12
C GLU A 106 7.15 0.63 -7.25
N VAL A 107 7.18 1.85 -7.78
CA VAL A 107 5.96 2.66 -7.96
C VAL A 107 5.18 2.18 -9.18
N VAL A 108 3.89 1.92 -8.99
CA VAL A 108 2.96 1.55 -10.06
C VAL A 108 1.80 2.54 -10.07
N SER A 109 1.66 3.30 -11.15
CA SER A 109 0.50 4.18 -11.33
C SER A 109 -0.73 3.38 -11.74
N CYS A 110 -1.81 3.51 -10.97
CA CYS A 110 -3.14 2.96 -11.29
C CYS A 110 -4.15 4.08 -11.62
N LEU A 111 -3.69 5.30 -11.84
CA LEU A 111 -4.54 6.43 -12.21
C LEU A 111 -5.10 6.25 -13.63
N PRO A 112 -6.35 6.69 -13.90
CA PRO A 112 -6.88 6.70 -15.27
C PRO A 112 -6.04 7.63 -16.16
N LYS A 113 -5.83 7.23 -17.42
CA LYS A 113 -5.15 8.03 -18.45
C LYS A 113 -6.04 9.12 -19.01
#